data_AF-A0A124C5Q4-F1
#
_entry.id   AF-A0A124C5Q4-F1
#
_cell.length_a   1.000
_cell.length_b   1.000
_cell.length_c   1.000
_cell.angle_alpha   90.00
_cell.angle_beta   90.00
_cell.angle_gamma   90.00
#
_symmetry.space_group_name_H-M   'P 1'
#
loop_
_entity.id
_entity.type
_entity.pdbx_description
1 polymer ?
#
loop_
_entity_poly.entity_id
_entity_poly.type
_entity_poly.pdbx_seq_one_letter_code
_entity_poly.pdbx_strand_id
1 'polypeptide(L)'
;MIVYSKRAGSNTVLVVVNLDPHHTQEATVSLDMPQLGLDWHESVLVRDELTGEVYTWGRNNYVRLEPGRSPAHVLTVLRPSNPQIGGSPTP
;
A
#
# COMPACT_ATOMS: atom_id res chain seq x y z
N MET A 1 10.63 -9.90 -9.25
CA MET A 1 9.76 -9.25 -8.24
C MET A 1 8.33 -9.72 -8.43
N ILE A 2 7.57 -9.90 -7.36
CA ILE A 2 6.14 -10.19 -7.42
C ILE A 2 5.37 -9.13 -6.62
N VAL A 3 4.17 -8.81 -7.10
CA VAL A 3 3.26 -7.85 -6.46
C VAL A 3 1.87 -8.48 -6.39
N TYR A 4 1.22 -8.38 -5.23
CA TYR A 4 -0.17 -8.81 -5.07
C TYR A 4 -0.86 -8.00 -3.97
N SER A 5 -2.19 -7.94 -4.01
CA SER A 5 -3.00 -7.30 -2.98
C SER A 5 -4.03 -8.28 -2.39
N LYS A 6 -4.44 -8.01 -1.15
CA LYS A 6 -5.57 -8.68 -0.48
C LYS A 6 -6.43 -7.63 0.20
N ARG A 7 -7.73 -7.91 0.27
CA ARG A 7 -8.72 -7.01 0.86
C ARG A 7 -9.69 -7.76 1.77
N ALA A 8 -10.01 -7.16 2.91
CA ALA A 8 -11.05 -7.59 3.83
C ALA A 8 -11.85 -6.36 4.29
N GLY A 9 -13.10 -6.23 3.84
CA GLY A 9 -13.93 -5.05 4.13
C GLY A 9 -13.29 -3.75 3.61
N SER A 10 -12.95 -2.85 4.54
CA SER A 10 -12.27 -1.58 4.25
C SER A 10 -10.74 -1.66 4.34
N ASN A 11 -10.18 -2.78 4.80
CA ASN A 11 -8.74 -2.97 4.91
C ASN A 11 -8.18 -3.56 3.61
N THR A 12 -7.13 -2.92 3.09
CA THR A 12 -6.40 -3.36 1.89
C THR A 12 -4.92 -3.43 2.22
N VAL A 13 -4.29 -4.56 1.90
CA VAL A 13 -2.84 -4.78 2.03
C VAL A 13 -2.28 -5.07 0.64
N LEU A 14 -1.21 -4.38 0.29
CA LEU A 14 -0.41 -4.60 -0.91
C LEU A 14 0.96 -5.13 -0.51
N VAL A 15 1.43 -6.17 -1.18
CA VAL A 15 2.73 -6.78 -0.90
C VAL A 15 3.58 -6.73 -2.14
N VAL A 16 4.81 -6.25 -2.00
CA VAL A 16 5.84 -6.25 -3.04
C VAL A 16 7.04 -7.02 -2.51
N VAL A 17 7.47 -8.05 -3.24
CA VAL A 17 8.56 -8.93 -2.78
C VAL A 17 9.62 -9.09 -3.84
N ASN A 18 10.88 -8.87 -3.45
CA ASN A 18 12.03 -9.32 -4.21
C ASN A 18 12.22 -10.82 -3.99
N LEU A 19 12.15 -11.60 -5.07
CA LEU A 19 12.34 -13.05 -5.04
C LEU A 19 13.80 -13.46 -5.29
N ASP A 20 14.68 -12.52 -5.62
CA ASP A 20 16.13 -12.74 -5.68
C ASP A 20 16.69 -12.53 -4.26
N PRO A 21 17.21 -13.57 -3.59
CA PRO A 21 17.71 -13.47 -2.22
C PRO A 21 19.13 -12.87 -2.15
N HIS A 22 19.79 -12.60 -3.28
CA HIS A 22 21.19 -12.19 -3.32
C HIS A 22 21.40 -10.78 -3.88
N HIS A 23 20.55 -10.34 -4.81
CA HIS A 23 20.72 -9.06 -5.47
C HIS A 23 19.57 -8.09 -5.22
N THR A 24 19.93 -6.81 -5.09
CA THR A 24 18.96 -5.71 -5.09
C THR A 24 18.21 -5.68 -6.41
N GLN A 25 16.88 -5.55 -6.32
CA GLN A 25 16.02 -5.42 -7.48
C GLN A 25 15.24 -4.10 -7.41
N GLU A 26 15.09 -3.46 -8.55
CA GLU A 26 14.29 -2.25 -8.70
C GLU A 26 13.28 -2.40 -9.84
N ALA A 27 12.14 -1.75 -9.69
CA ALA A 27 11.07 -1.80 -10.68
C ALA A 27 10.04 -0.69 -10.45
N THR A 28 9.22 -0.46 -11.46
CA THR A 28 7.99 0.35 -11.33
C THR A 28 6.81 -0.58 -11.12
N VAL A 29 6.16 -0.47 -9.97
CA VAL A 29 4.92 -1.17 -9.64
C VAL A 29 3.74 -0.39 -10.22
N SER A 30 3.06 -0.98 -11.20
CA SER A 30 1.80 -0.46 -11.73
C SER A 30 0.61 -1.11 -11.03
N LEU A 31 -0.19 -0.30 -10.33
CA LEU A 31 -1.35 -0.73 -9.56
C LEU A 31 -2.64 -0.66 -10.37
N ASP A 32 -3.49 -1.66 -10.19
CA ASP A 32 -4.91 -1.60 -10.53
C ASP A 32 -5.64 -0.82 -9.44
N MET A 33 -5.76 0.50 -9.62
CA MET A 33 -6.34 1.41 -8.62
C MET A 33 -7.80 1.05 -8.29
N PRO A 34 -8.69 0.76 -9.28
CA PRO A 34 -10.04 0.30 -8.99
C PRO A 34 -10.12 -0.96 -8.13
N GLN A 35 -9.22 -1.94 -8.33
CA GLN A 35 -9.17 -3.13 -7.50
C GLN A 35 -8.84 -2.83 -6.02
N LEU A 36 -8.16 -1.71 -5.76
CA LEU A 36 -7.87 -1.19 -4.41
C LEU A 36 -9.01 -0.33 -3.85
N GLY A 37 -10.04 -0.05 -4.66
CA GLY A 37 -11.17 0.81 -4.34
C GLY A 37 -10.85 2.30 -4.45
N LEU A 38 -9.95 2.67 -5.37
CA LEU A 38 -9.46 4.02 -5.62
C LEU A 38 -9.71 4.42 -7.09
N ASP A 39 -9.79 5.70 -7.37
CA ASP A 39 -9.83 6.18 -8.75
C ASP A 39 -8.44 6.09 -9.42
N TRP A 40 -8.42 5.94 -10.75
CA TRP A 40 -7.15 5.77 -11.52
C TRP A 40 -6.12 6.90 -11.36
N HIS A 41 -6.57 8.10 -11.00
CA HIS A 41 -5.76 9.29 -10.83
C HIS A 41 -5.50 9.63 -9.34
N GLU A 42 -6.07 8.84 -8.43
CA GLU A 42 -5.92 9.05 -7.00
C GLU A 42 -4.50 8.71 -6.53
N SER A 43 -4.06 9.35 -5.46
CA SER A 43 -2.89 8.94 -4.70
C SER A 43 -3.30 8.69 -3.26
N VAL A 44 -2.76 7.64 -2.66
CA VAL A 44 -3.13 7.19 -1.32
C VAL A 44 -1.90 7.07 -0.44
N LEU A 45 -2.07 7.34 0.85
CA LEU A 45 -1.02 7.04 1.82
C LEU A 45 -1.00 5.54 2.09
N VAL A 46 0.19 4.96 2.08
CA VAL A 46 0.43 3.56 2.45
C VAL A 46 1.48 3.52 3.56
N ARG A 47 1.29 2.66 4.54
CA ARG A 47 2.30 2.38 5.58
C ARG A 47 2.92 1.02 5.33
N ASP A 48 4.24 0.95 5.30
CA ASP A 48 4.95 -0.32 5.34
C ASP A 48 4.99 -0.84 6.77
N GLU A 49 4.32 -1.96 7.00
CA GLU A 49 4.23 -2.58 8.33
C GLU A 49 5.56 -3.23 8.76
N LEU A 50 6.51 -3.45 7.84
CA LEU A 50 7.84 -3.99 8.19
C LEU A 50 8.78 -2.93 8.75
N THR A 51 8.64 -1.67 8.33
CA THR A 51 9.56 -0.58 8.66
C THR A 51 8.88 0.57 9.42
N GLY A 52 7.56 0.69 9.32
CA GLY A 52 6.78 1.81 9.82
C GLY A 52 6.77 3.03 8.90
N GLU A 53 7.52 3.01 7.79
CA GLU A 53 7.59 4.13 6.85
C GLU A 53 6.25 4.36 6.15
N VAL A 54 5.96 5.62 5.83
CA VAL A 54 4.73 6.02 5.12
C VAL A 54 5.11 6.63 3.78
N TYR A 55 4.44 6.18 2.73
CA TYR A 55 4.64 6.66 1.37
C TYR A 55 3.32 7.15 0.77
N THR A 56 3.41 8.06 -0.19
CA THR A 56 2.29 8.44 -1.06
C THR A 56 2.41 7.65 -2.35
N TRP A 57 1.46 6.75 -2.62
CA TRP A 57 1.46 5.89 -3.80
C TRP A 57 0.33 6.25 -4.75
N GLY A 58 0.63 6.30 -6.04
CA GLY A 58 -0.34 6.45 -7.11
C GLY A 58 -0.40 5.18 -7.97
N ARG A 59 -0.77 5.34 -9.25
CA ARG A 59 -0.82 4.22 -10.19
C ARG A 59 0.54 3.57 -10.46
N ASN A 60 1.62 4.35 -10.54
CA ASN A 60 2.96 3.86 -10.88
C ASN A 60 3.95 4.28 -9.79
N ASN A 61 4.59 3.32 -9.13
CA ASN A 61 5.44 3.57 -7.97
C ASN A 61 6.81 2.90 -8.17
N TYR A 62 7.88 3.68 -8.06
CA TYR A 62 9.23 3.13 -8.06
C TYR A 62 9.51 2.42 -6.73
N VAL A 63 10.06 1.21 -6.79
CA VAL A 63 10.47 0.43 -5.63
C VAL A 63 11.89 -0.09 -5.84
N ARG A 64 12.66 -0.14 -4.76
CA ARG A 64 14.00 -0.74 -4.72
C ARG A 64 14.12 -1.58 -3.45
N LEU A 65 14.31 -2.88 -3.63
CA LEU A 65 14.33 -3.86 -2.54
C LEU A 65 15.69 -4.54 -2.47
N GLU A 66 16.36 -4.38 -1.33
CA GLU A 66 17.69 -4.91 -1.04
C GLU A 66 17.58 -6.12 -0.10
N PRO A 67 18.02 -7.32 -0.52
CA PRO A 67 18.06 -8.49 0.35
C PRO A 67 18.87 -8.22 1.63
N GLY A 68 18.39 -8.71 2.77
CA GLY A 68 19.03 -8.49 4.08
C GLY A 68 18.67 -7.17 4.78
N ARG A 69 18.23 -6.13 4.03
CA ARG A 69 17.75 -4.86 4.60
C ARG A 69 16.24 -4.71 4.51
N SER A 70 15.70 -4.82 3.30
CA SER A 70 14.28 -4.65 3.00
C SER A 70 13.91 -5.54 1.81
N PRO A 71 13.74 -6.87 2.04
CA PRO A 71 13.47 -7.83 0.96
C PRO A 71 12.03 -7.71 0.42
N ALA A 72 11.15 -7.05 1.16
CA ALA A 72 9.75 -6.83 0.80
C ALA A 72 9.23 -5.52 1.39
N HIS A 73 8.10 -5.06 0.85
CA HIS A 73 7.22 -4.09 1.49
C HIS A 73 5.87 -4.77 1.78
N VAL A 74 5.32 -4.56 2.98
CA VAL A 74 3.97 -4.99 3.36
C VAL A 74 3.15 -3.75 3.67
N LEU A 75 2.43 -3.27 2.67
CA LEU A 75 1.84 -1.94 2.64
C LEU A 75 0.36 -1.99 3.00
N THR A 76 -0.02 -1.41 4.14
CA THR A 76 -1.42 -1.16 4.47
C THR A 76 -1.86 0.16 3.83
N VAL A 77 -2.95 0.14 3.09
CA VAL A 77 -3.57 1.35 2.55
C VAL A 77 -4.22 2.14 3.69
N LEU A 78 -3.75 3.37 3.90
CA LEU A 78 -4.30 4.28 4.89
C LEU A 78 -5.45 5.05 4.27
N ARG A 79 -6.68 4.66 4.62
CA ARG A 79 -7.86 5.43 4.29
C ARG A 79 -8.13 6.44 5.41
N PRO A 80 -8.53 7.68 5.08
CA PRO A 80 -9.09 8.56 6.10
C PRO A 80 -10.23 7.82 6.78
N SER A 81 -10.16 7.64 8.09
CA SER A 81 -11.31 7.17 8.85
C SER A 81 -12.42 8.18 8.62
N ASN A 82 -13.51 7.78 7.98
CA ASN A 82 -14.72 8.59 7.96
C ASN A 82 -15.09 8.82 9.44
N PRO A 83 -15.03 10.06 9.96
CA PRO A 83 -15.46 10.28 11.34
C PRO A 83 -16.90 9.83 11.41
N GLN A 84 -17.22 8.88 12.29
CA GLN A 84 -18.60 8.61 12.64
C GLN A 84 -19.16 9.94 13.13
N ILE A 85 -20.00 10.58 12.31
CA ILE A 85 -20.79 11.74 12.71
C ILE A 85 -21.69 11.22 13.83
N GLY A 86 -21.25 11.45 15.07
CA GLY A 86 -22.05 11.22 16.25
C GLY A 86 -23.33 12.01 16.09
N GLY A 87 -24.44 11.29 15.97
CA GLY A 87 -25.77 11.87 15.90
C GLY A 87 -25.96 12.84 17.06
N SER A 88 -26.40 14.04 16.74
CA SER A 88 -26.86 15.01 17.72
C SER A 88 -28.07 14.45 18.46
N PRO A 89 -28.08 14.42 19.80
CA PRO A 89 -29.33 14.32 20.54
C PRO A 89 -29.87 15.73 20.75
N THR A 90 -31.03 16.03 20.18
CA THR A 90 -31.93 17.09 20.65
C THR A 90 -33.36 16.76 20.20
N PRO A 91 -34.39 17.22 20.92
CA PRO A 91 -34.36 18.17 22.05
C PRO A 91 -34.44 17.53 23.43
#